data_AF-A0A4V2BGR9-F1
#
_entry.id   AF-A0A4V2BGR9-F1
#
_cell.length_a   1.000
_cell.length_b   1.000
_cell.length_c   1.000
_cell.angle_alpha   90.00
_cell.angle_beta   90.00
_cell.angle_gamma   90.00
#
_symmetry.space_group_name_H-M   'P 1'
#
loop_
_entity.id
_entity.type
_entity.pdbx_description
1 polymer ?
#
loop_
_entity_poly.entity_id
_entity_poly.type
_entity_poly.pdbx_seq_one_letter_code
_entity_poly.pdbx_strand_id
1 'polypeptide(L)'
;GRSVSQHKNVSDDTARKIDEVVRTILDKAYARTTQILTENIDKLHAMAEALMTYETIDVPQIDAIMEGREPPPPAGWTKTDKGEAMPLPPIGGPAAQT
;
A
#
# COMPACT_ATOMS: atom_id res chain seq x y z
N GLY A 1 -41.97 23.84 21.18
CA GLY A 1 -42.48 22.61 20.56
C GLY A 1 -42.07 22.45 19.09
N ARG A 2 -42.52 23.35 18.19
CA ARG A 2 -42.35 23.18 16.72
C ARG A 2 -40.93 23.43 16.18
N SER A 3 -40.14 24.28 16.84
CA SER A 3 -38.81 24.69 16.36
C SER A 3 -37.70 23.63 16.56
N VAL A 4 -37.81 22.79 17.59
CA VAL A 4 -36.80 21.74 17.88
C VAL A 4 -36.93 20.54 16.93
N SER A 5 -38.16 20.23 16.48
CA SER A 5 -38.41 19.12 15.56
C SER A 5 -37.88 19.38 14.15
N GLN A 6 -38.00 20.60 13.62
CA GLN A 6 -37.47 20.91 12.30
C GLN A 6 -35.94 20.88 12.24
N HIS A 7 -35.26 21.39 13.26
CA HIS A 7 -33.80 21.39 13.30
C HIS A 7 -33.20 19.96 13.32
N LYS A 8 -33.82 19.04 14.07
CA LYS A 8 -33.41 17.62 14.08
C LYS A 8 -33.57 16.96 12.70
N ASN A 9 -34.71 17.17 12.05
CA ASN A 9 -34.95 16.60 10.72
C ASN A 9 -33.94 17.11 9.66
N VAL A 10 -33.50 18.36 9.75
CA VAL A 10 -32.46 18.92 8.87
C VAL A 10 -31.08 18.32 9.17
N SER A 11 -30.75 18.11 10.45
CA SER A 11 -29.51 17.42 10.84
C SER A 11 -29.46 15.98 10.34
N ASP A 12 -30.58 15.25 10.40
CA ASP A 12 -30.65 13.85 9.94
C ASP A 12 -30.53 13.73 8.41
N ASP A 13 -31.21 14.61 7.64
CA ASP A 13 -31.07 14.62 6.18
C ASP A 13 -29.68 15.06 5.72
N THR A 14 -29.06 16.01 6.44
CA THR A 14 -27.68 16.46 6.17
C THR A 14 -26.68 15.35 6.47
N ALA A 15 -26.81 14.65 7.59
CA ALA A 15 -25.96 13.51 7.94
C ALA A 15 -26.06 12.39 6.89
N ARG A 16 -27.28 12.05 6.47
CA ARG A 16 -27.50 11.06 5.40
C ARG A 16 -26.81 11.43 4.09
N LYS A 17 -26.90 12.70 3.67
CA LYS A 17 -26.20 13.21 2.48
C LYS A 17 -24.68 13.10 2.61
N ILE A 18 -24.12 13.36 3.79
CA ILE A 18 -22.68 13.20 4.04
C ILE A 18 -22.28 11.74 3.86
N ASP A 19 -23.02 10.80 4.46
CA ASP A 19 -22.72 9.37 4.35
C ASP A 19 -22.77 8.87 2.89
N GLU A 20 -23.76 9.33 2.12
CA GLU A 20 -23.88 9.03 0.69
C GLU A 20 -22.67 9.53 -0.11
N VAL A 21 -22.21 10.76 0.18
CA VAL A 21 -21.03 11.33 -0.49
C VAL A 21 -19.76 10.59 -0.10
N VAL A 22 -19.58 10.27 1.18
CA VAL A 22 -18.41 9.51 1.68
C VAL A 22 -18.36 8.15 1.00
N ARG A 23 -19.48 7.42 0.94
CA ARG A 23 -19.56 6.14 0.23
C ARG A 23 -19.16 6.29 -1.24
N THR A 24 -19.72 7.29 -1.91
CA THR A 24 -19.43 7.55 -3.32
C THR A 24 -17.94 7.84 -3.56
N ILE A 25 -17.27 8.55 -2.64
CA ILE A 25 -15.83 8.81 -2.72
C ILE A 25 -15.04 7.51 -2.57
N LEU A 26 -15.38 6.69 -1.58
CA LEU A 26 -14.70 5.41 -1.33
C LEU A 26 -14.87 4.45 -2.51
N ASP A 27 -16.08 4.31 -3.05
CA ASP A 27 -16.36 3.42 -4.18
C ASP A 27 -15.55 3.83 -5.42
N LYS A 28 -15.47 5.15 -5.70
CA LYS A 28 -14.64 5.68 -6.80
C LYS A 28 -13.16 5.44 -6.57
N ALA A 29 -12.66 5.66 -5.35
CA ALA A 29 -11.27 5.43 -5.01
C ALA A 29 -10.89 3.95 -5.13
N TYR A 30 -11.76 3.05 -4.66
CA TYR A 30 -11.60 1.61 -4.78
C TYR A 30 -11.56 1.19 -6.24
N ALA A 31 -12.56 1.57 -7.03
CA ALA A 31 -12.64 1.22 -8.44
C ALA A 31 -11.41 1.71 -9.23
N ARG A 32 -10.99 2.97 -9.00
CA ARG A 32 -9.77 3.52 -9.62
C ARG A 32 -8.53 2.74 -9.21
N THR A 33 -8.39 2.38 -7.93
CA THR A 33 -7.24 1.61 -7.45
C THR A 33 -7.21 0.22 -8.06
N THR A 34 -8.34 -0.49 -8.08
CA THR A 34 -8.47 -1.80 -8.73
C THR A 34 -8.10 -1.72 -10.20
N GLN A 35 -8.56 -0.69 -10.91
CA GLN A 35 -8.20 -0.47 -12.31
C GLN A 35 -6.69 -0.29 -12.48
N ILE A 36 -6.05 0.61 -11.72
CA ILE A 36 -4.61 0.87 -11.80
C ILE A 36 -3.81 -0.43 -11.53
N LEU A 37 -4.19 -1.20 -10.51
CA LEU A 37 -3.53 -2.45 -10.16
C LEU A 37 -3.71 -3.52 -11.24
N THR A 38 -4.91 -3.61 -11.83
CA THR A 38 -5.21 -4.60 -12.89
C THR A 38 -4.49 -4.26 -14.19
N GLU A 39 -4.43 -2.97 -14.56
CA GLU A 39 -3.69 -2.49 -15.74
C GLU A 39 -2.17 -2.70 -15.59
N ASN A 40 -1.67 -2.81 -14.35
CA ASN A 40 -0.25 -3.01 -14.02
C ASN A 40 -0.02 -4.33 -13.27
N ILE A 41 -0.77 -5.37 -13.64
CA ILE A 41 -0.74 -6.66 -12.94
C ILE A 41 0.64 -7.33 -12.99
N ASP A 42 1.40 -7.08 -14.06
CA ASP A 42 2.79 -7.48 -14.24
C ASP A 42 3.68 -6.95 -13.11
N LYS A 43 3.58 -5.65 -12.83
CA LYS A 43 4.35 -4.97 -11.77
C LYS A 43 3.91 -5.44 -10.40
N LEU A 44 2.59 -5.64 -10.20
CA LEU A 44 2.06 -6.16 -8.95
C LEU A 44 2.64 -7.55 -8.63
N HIS A 45 2.65 -8.46 -9.60
CA HIS A 45 3.24 -9.79 -9.42
C HIS A 45 4.75 -9.72 -9.21
N ALA A 46 5.47 -8.87 -9.94
CA ALA A 46 6.90 -8.68 -9.75
C ALA A 46 7.25 -8.16 -8.34
N MET A 47 6.45 -7.23 -7.80
CA MET A 47 6.61 -6.76 -6.41
C MET A 47 6.32 -7.87 -5.40
N ALA A 48 5.28 -8.68 -5.64
CA ALA A 48 4.96 -9.81 -4.76
C ALA A 48 6.08 -10.86 -4.76
N GLU A 49 6.63 -11.23 -5.91
CA GLU A 49 7.75 -12.16 -6.04
C GLU A 49 9.02 -11.63 -5.35
N ALA A 50 9.31 -10.33 -5.52
CA ALA A 50 10.43 -9.68 -4.86
C ALA A 50 10.27 -9.70 -3.32
N LEU A 51 9.06 -9.39 -2.81
CA LEU A 51 8.77 -9.48 -1.37
C LEU A 51 8.86 -10.92 -0.84
N MET A 52 8.44 -11.91 -1.61
CA MET A 52 8.59 -13.32 -1.22
C MET A 52 10.06 -13.75 -1.17
N THR A 53 10.91 -13.18 -2.01
CA THR A 53 12.33 -13.51 -2.09
C THR A 53 13.17 -12.76 -1.05
N TYR A 54 12.84 -11.49 -0.81
CA TYR A 54 13.68 -10.56 -0.04
C TYR A 54 13.05 -10.07 1.26
N GLU A 55 11.78 -10.36 1.54
CA GLU A 55 10.96 -9.88 2.67
C GLU A 55 10.66 -8.37 2.63
N THR A 56 11.65 -7.56 2.26
CA THR A 56 11.55 -6.11 2.09
C THR A 56 12.06 -5.69 0.71
N ILE A 57 11.47 -4.62 0.17
CA ILE A 57 11.92 -3.96 -1.05
C ILE A 57 12.07 -2.46 -0.81
N ASP A 58 13.16 -1.90 -1.29
CA ASP A 58 13.49 -0.47 -1.23
C ASP A 58 13.27 0.22 -2.59
N VAL A 59 13.42 1.53 -2.60
CA VAL A 59 13.24 2.40 -3.79
C VAL A 59 13.94 1.86 -5.05
N PRO A 60 15.21 1.39 -5.03
CA PRO A 60 15.88 0.91 -6.25
C PRO A 60 15.20 -0.32 -6.86
N GLN A 61 14.60 -1.18 -6.03
CA GLN A 61 13.86 -2.37 -6.48
C GLN A 61 12.51 -1.99 -7.05
N ILE A 62 11.81 -1.05 -6.40
CA ILE A 62 10.54 -0.50 -6.89
C ILE A 62 10.77 0.17 -8.24
N ASP A 63 11.77 1.03 -8.38
CA ASP A 63 12.09 1.73 -9.63
C ASP A 63 12.38 0.75 -10.77
N ALA A 64 13.17 -0.30 -10.51
CA ALA A 64 13.42 -1.35 -11.49
C ALA A 64 12.13 -2.04 -11.96
N ILE A 65 11.24 -2.41 -11.04
CA ILE A 65 9.96 -3.03 -11.37
C ILE A 65 9.06 -2.06 -12.16
N MET A 66 9.04 -0.79 -11.79
CA MET A 66 8.25 0.24 -12.48
C MET A 66 8.74 0.46 -13.92
N GLU A 67 10.04 0.30 -14.17
CA GLU A 67 10.67 0.34 -15.50
C GLU A 67 10.55 -0.98 -16.28
N GLY A 68 9.96 -2.03 -15.69
CA GLY A 68 9.86 -3.36 -16.31
C GLY A 68 11.17 -4.13 -16.35
N ARG A 69 12.12 -3.78 -15.47
CA ARG A 69 13.39 -4.49 -15.27
C ARG A 69 13.32 -5.41 -14.07
N GLU A 70 14.21 -6.39 -14.02
CA GLU A 70 14.34 -7.29 -12.87
C GLU A 70 14.88 -6.50 -11.65
N PRO A 71 14.26 -6.61 -10.46
CA PRO A 71 14.70 -5.89 -9.28
C PRO A 71 16.06 -6.41 -8.81
N PRO A 72 17.04 -5.52 -8.52
CA PRO A 72 18.31 -5.94 -7.97
C PRO A 72 18.13 -6.51 -6.54
N PRO A 73 19.09 -7.31 -6.05
CA PRO A 73 19.09 -7.71 -4.64
C PRO A 73 19.13 -6.49 -3.70
N PRO A 74 18.52 -6.58 -2.51
CA PRO A 74 18.63 -5.54 -1.50
C PRO A 74 20.08 -5.31 -1.06
N ALA A 75 20.35 -4.12 -0.52
CA ALA A 75 21.66 -3.80 0.03
C ALA A 75 22.06 -4.81 1.14
N GLY A 76 23.21 -5.45 1.00
CA GLY A 76 23.70 -6.45 1.97
C GLY A 76 23.14 -7.87 1.80
N TRP A 77 22.34 -8.12 0.75
CA TRP A 77 21.91 -9.48 0.40
C TRP A 77 23.07 -10.30 -0.17
N THR A 78 23.41 -11.41 0.49
CA THR A 78 24.46 -12.35 0.03
C THR A 78 23.83 -13.70 -0.29
N LYS A 79 23.94 -14.13 -1.54
CA LYS A 79 23.53 -15.48 -1.95
C LYS A 79 24.62 -16.44 -1.51
N THR A 80 24.37 -17.29 -0.52
CA THR A 80 25.30 -18.38 -0.20
C THR A 80 25.10 -19.52 -1.20
N ASP A 81 26.17 -20.23 -1.55
CA ASP A 81 26.18 -21.32 -2.54
C ASP A 81 25.25 -22.50 -2.18
N LYS A 82 24.62 -22.49 -0.99
CA LYS A 82 23.65 -23.49 -0.53
C LYS A 82 22.18 -23.12 -0.80
N GLY A 83 21.91 -22.00 -1.47
CA GLY A 83 20.54 -21.63 -1.85
C GLY A 83 19.67 -21.10 -0.70
N GLU A 84 20.25 -20.91 0.49
CA GLU A 84 19.57 -20.24 1.61
C GLU A 84 19.88 -18.74 1.56
N ALA A 85 18.84 -17.95 1.29
CA ALA A 85 18.87 -16.50 1.45
C ALA A 85 18.83 -16.18 2.95
N MET A 86 19.87 -15.52 3.48
CA MET A 86 19.82 -15.00 4.84
C MET A 86 19.26 -13.57 4.81
N PRO A 87 18.07 -13.31 5.38
CA PRO A 87 17.58 -11.95 5.55
C PRO A 87 18.42 -11.21 6.59
N LEU A 88 18.63 -9.90 6.39
CA LEU A 88 19.27 -9.04 7.37
C LEU A 88 18.34 -8.81 8.57
N PRO A 89 18.89 -8.52 9.76
CA PRO A 89 18.07 -8.11 10.90
C PRO A 89 17.31 -6.81 10.56
N PRO A 90 16.09 -6.62 11.11
CA PRO A 90 15.26 -5.45 10.81
C PRO A 90 15.98 -4.15 11.17
N ILE A 91 15.77 -3.09 10.38
CA ILE A 91 16.41 -1.75 10.47
C ILE A 91 16.03 -0.99 11.79
N GLY A 92 15.46 -1.66 12.80
CA GLY A 92 14.92 -1.06 14.03
C GLY A 92 15.71 -1.28 15.33
N GLY A 93 17.01 -1.62 15.28
CA GLY A 93 17.85 -1.74 16.49
C GLY A 93 18.33 -0.38 17.02
N PRO A 94 18.42 -0.15 18.35
CA PRO A 94 18.74 1.16 18.90
C PRO A 94 20.14 1.59 18.47
N ALA A 95 20.26 2.86 18.04
CA ALA A 95 21.52 3.48 17.70
C ALA A 95 22.56 3.25 18.83
N ALA A 96 23.65 2.56 18.50
CA ALA A 96 24.81 2.49 19.38
C ALA A 96 25.37 3.91 19.50
N GLN A 97 25.22 4.51 20.68
CA GLN A 97 26.00 5.67 21.08
C GLN A 97 27.46 5.23 21.20
N THR A 98 28.33 5.83 20.38
CA THR A 98 29.76 5.95 20.63
C THR A 98 30.13 7.41 20.60
#